data_AF-A0A938UEV8-F1
#
_entry.id   AF-A0A938UEV8-F1
#
_cell.length_a   1.000
_cell.length_b   1.000
_cell.length_c   1.000
_cell.angle_alpha   90.00
_cell.angle_beta   90.00
_cell.angle_gamma   90.00
#
_symmetry.space_group_name_H-M   'P 1'
#
loop_
_entity.id
_entity.type
_entity.pdbx_description
1 polymer ?
#
loop_
_entity_poly.entity_id
_entity_poly.type
_entity_poly.pdbx_seq_one_letter_code
_entity_poly.pdbx_strand_id
1 'polypeptide(L)' 'MHTKISTGTLEAIEEDRFSLLPPVVYLKSFLKLYAQYLQLDADILVKGYLKHYKTGS' A
#
# COMPACT_ATOMS: atom_id res chain seq x y z
N MET A 1 2.77 18.09 5.60
CA MET A 1 2.88 16.61 5.57
C MET A 1 3.12 16.21 4.12
N HIS A 2 4.38 15.98 3.74
CA HIS A 2 4.72 15.55 2.38
C HIS A 2 5.09 14.07 2.49
N THR A 3 4.20 13.19 2.06
CA THR A 3 4.55 11.78 1.98
C THR A 3 5.52 11.60 0.84
N LYS A 4 6.80 11.45 1.18
CA LYS A 4 7.86 11.01 0.28
C LYS A 4 7.65 9.54 -0.06
N ILE A 5 6.54 9.21 -0.73
CA ILE A 5 6.38 7.90 -1.36
C ILE A 5 7.19 7.98 -2.64
N SER A 6 8.19 7.12 -2.80
CA SER A 6 8.93 7.02 -4.06
C SER A 6 7.98 6.53 -5.15
N THR A 7 8.10 7.05 -6.37
CA THR A 7 7.34 6.56 -7.54
C THR A 7 7.49 5.05 -7.71
N GLY A 8 8.69 4.51 -7.47
CA GLY A 8 8.92 3.06 -7.56
C GLY A 8 8.16 2.24 -6.52
N THR A 9 7.78 2.83 -5.37
CA THR A 9 6.90 2.15 -4.40
C THR A 9 5.46 2.10 -4.89
N LEU A 10 4.99 3.15 -5.56
CA LEU A 10 3.63 3.17 -6.13
C LEU A 10 3.52 2.16 -7.27
N GLU A 11 4.47 2.14 -8.19
CA GLU A 11 4.52 1.18 -9.30
C GLU A 11 4.56 -0.28 -8.79
N ALA A 12 5.38 -0.56 -7.77
CA ALA A 12 5.45 -1.91 -7.19
C ALA A 12 4.14 -2.33 -6.51
N ILE A 13 3.35 -1.39 -5.96
CA ILE A 13 2.02 -1.66 -5.41
C ILE A 13 1.02 -1.95 -6.53
N GLU A 14 1.04 -1.18 -7.61
CA GLU A 14 0.11 -1.32 -8.76
C GLU A 14 0.36 -2.60 -9.57
N GLU A 15 1.60 -3.05 -9.64
CA GLU A 15 2.01 -4.24 -10.39
C GLU A 15 2.15 -5.51 -9.53
N ASP A 16 1.70 -5.47 -8.27
CA ASP A 16 1.79 -6.59 -7.32
C ASP A 16 3.22 -7.17 -7.16
N ARG A 17 4.25 -6.33 -7.28
CA ARG A 17 5.67 -6.72 -7.13
C ARG A 17 6.07 -6.77 -5.66
N PHE A 18 5.55 -7.77 -4.94
CA PHE A 18 5.66 -7.89 -3.48
C PHE A 18 7.10 -7.88 -2.92
N SER A 19 8.08 -8.38 -3.69
CA SER A 19 9.50 -8.40 -3.29
C SER A 19 10.16 -7.02 -3.28
N LEU A 20 9.57 -6.02 -3.95
CA LEU A 20 10.06 -4.65 -4.01
C LEU A 20 9.30 -3.72 -3.05
N LEU A 21 8.32 -4.25 -2.33
CA LEU A 21 7.55 -3.46 -1.38
C LEU A 21 8.36 -3.14 -0.12
N PRO A 22 8.15 -1.95 0.45
CA PRO A 22 8.74 -1.60 1.73
C PRO A 22 8.20 -2.51 2.85
N PRO A 23 8.87 -2.56 4.02
CA PRO A 23 8.38 -3.32 5.16
C PRO A 23 6.90 -3.04 5.46
N VAL A 24 6.14 -4.07 5.84
CA VAL A 24 4.67 -4.04 5.98
C VAL A 24 4.16 -2.88 6.85
N VAL A 25 4.94 -2.43 7.83
CA VAL A 25 4.64 -1.24 8.65
C VAL A 25 4.54 0.05 7.81
N TYR A 26 5.44 0.26 6.85
CA TYR A 26 5.41 1.40 5.93
C TYR A 26 4.34 1.24 4.86
N LEU A 27 4.17 0.02 4.33
CA LEU A 27 3.12 -0.30 3.35
C LEU A 27 1.73 0.05 3.90
N LYS A 28 1.44 -0.29 5.16
CA LYS A 28 0.20 0.12 5.84
C LYS A 28 -0.01 1.63 5.85
N SER A 29 1.02 2.39 6.17
CA SER A 29 0.95 3.85 6.19
C SER A 29 0.70 4.44 4.79
N PHE A 30 1.30 3.84 3.75
CA PHE A 30 1.07 4.25 2.36
C PHE A 30 -0.35 3.93 1.89
N LEU A 31 -0.85 2.72 2.16
CA LEU A 31 -2.22 2.34 1.82
C LEU A 31 -3.26 3.23 2.51
N LYS A 32 -3.02 3.63 3.77
CA LYS A 32 -3.89 4.60 4.46
C LYS A 32 -3.92 5.95 3.75
N LEU A 33 -2.77 6.45 3.35
CA LEU A 33 -2.68 7.74 2.68
C LEU A 33 -3.31 7.71 1.28
N TYR A 34 -3.13 6.59 0.58
CA TYR A 34 -3.75 6.33 -0.71
C TYR A 34 -5.27 6.26 -0.61
N ALA A 35 -5.80 5.57 0.40
CA ALA A 35 -7.24 5.54 0.68
C ALA A 35 -7.80 6.94 0.98
N GLN A 36 -7.07 7.76 1.76
CA GLN A 36 -7.45 9.15 2.02
C GLN A 36 -7.50 9.99 0.74
N TYR A 37 -6.51 9.84 -0.15
CA TYR A 37 -6.48 10.53 -1.43
C TYR A 37 -7.69 10.16 -2.32
N LEU A 38 -8.05 8.86 -2.35
CA LEU A 38 -9.20 8.34 -3.09
C LEU A 38 -10.55 8.53 -2.38
N GLN A 39 -10.55 9.11 -1.17
CA GLN A 39 -11.74 9.25 -0.31
C GLN A 39 -12.44 7.91 0.00
N LEU A 40 -11.65 6.84 0.13
CA LEU A 40 -12.09 5.51 0.52
C LEU A 40 -11.89 5.27 2.02
N ASP A 41 -12.61 4.28 2.56
CA ASP A 41 -12.35 3.79 3.91
C ASP A 41 -10.97 3.12 3.96
N ALA A 42 -10.06 3.71 4.74
CA ALA A 42 -8.69 3.27 4.85
C ALA A 42 -8.56 1.88 5.49
N ASP A 43 -9.43 1.52 6.42
CA ASP A 43 -9.38 0.23 7.10
C ASP A 43 -9.82 -0.89 6.17
N ILE A 44 -10.86 -0.67 5.34
CA ILE A 44 -11.31 -1.64 4.33
C ILE A 44 -10.20 -1.88 3.31
N LEU A 45 -9.61 -0.82 2.76
CA LEU A 45 -8.56 -0.92 1.74
C LEU A 45 -7.32 -1.64 2.28
N VAL A 46 -6.83 -1.24 3.46
CA VAL A 46 -5.63 -1.86 4.08
C VAL A 46 -5.88 -3.34 4.38
N LYS A 47 -7.04 -3.69 4.95
CA LYS A 47 -7.36 -5.09 5.26
C LYS A 47 -7.46 -5.94 4.00
N GLY A 48 -8.13 -5.43 2.96
CA GLY A 48 -8.26 -6.11 1.67
C GLY A 48 -6.91 -6.38 1.02
N TYR A 49 -6.08 -5.35 0.90
CA TYR A 49 -4.75 -5.47 0.30
C TYR A 49 -3.85 -6.44 1.08
N LEU A 50 -3.80 -6.33 2.41
CA LEU A 50 -2.94 -7.22 3.22
C LEU A 50 -3.39 -8.67 3.20
N LYS A 51 -4.70 -8.94 3.03
CA LYS A 51 -5.20 -10.30 2.83
C LYS A 51 -4.69 -10.88 1.51
N HIS A 52 -4.72 -10.07 0.43
CA HIS A 52 -4.20 -10.45 -0.87
C HIS A 52 -2.68 -10.68 -0.84
N TYR A 53 -1.92 -9.72 -0.30
CA TYR A 53 -0.47 -9.80 -0.10
C TYR A 53 -0.01 -11.10 0.59
N LYS A 54 -0.69 -11.49 1.68
CA LYS A 54 -0.38 -12.73 2.42
C LYS A 54 -0.66 -14.01 1.64
N THR A 55 -1.52 -13.94 0.62
CA THR A 55 -1.89 -15.11 -0.20
C THR A 55 -0.95 -15.25 -1.41
N GLY A 56 -0.32 -14.15 -1.84
CA GLY A 56 0.60 -14.12 -2.99
C GLY A 56 2.10 -14.02 -2.64
N SER A 57 2.47 -14.04 -1.35
CA SER A 57 3.88 -14.07 -0.87
C SER A 57 4.31 -15.46 -0.43
#